data_AF-A0A9D6K768-F1
#
_entry.id   AF-A0A9D6K768-F1
#
_cell.length_a   1.000
_cell.length_b   1.000
_cell.length_c   1.000
_cell.angle_alpha   90.00
_cell.angle_beta   90.00
_cell.angle_gamma   90.00
#
_symmetry.space_group_name_H-M   'P 1'
#
loop_
_entity.id
_entity.type
_entity.pdbx_description
1 polymer ?
#
loop_
_entity_poly.entity_id
_entity_poly.type
_entity_poly.pdbx_seq_one_letter_code
_entity_poly.pdbx_strand_id
1 'polypeptide(L)'
;MIIIGERISIIAKKVRDAMLSRDKKPLQELALAQLKTGANYLDLSIGPADEGGEELMAWGVNALQEAAQAPLCLDTTNPKAMEAGLKAHNNQWGRPIINSASGEEERLNNMMPLAAKYNAQIIGLTLTKQGIPPQAEERCAIAAEIMAKAAELGVPMEDIYLDPLILPVAFSQDKCFESIRAIRLFKELNDPPMKTVVGLSNISNGAPKELRGLINRTFLTLLIYEGLTAAIIDPTDKEMMATVKTTDILLQNTMYAHSYLEM
;
A
#
# COMPACT_ATOMS: atom_id res chain seq x y z
N MET A 1 5.00 5.25 -11.76
CA MET A 1 4.78 4.39 -10.55
C MET A 1 3.30 4.37 -10.14
N ILE A 2 2.80 3.33 -9.45
CA ILE A 2 1.43 3.30 -8.89
C ILE A 2 1.38 4.05 -7.55
N ILE A 3 0.40 4.92 -7.38
CA ILE A 3 0.18 5.71 -6.16
C ILE A 3 -1.06 5.22 -5.42
N ILE A 4 -0.89 4.80 -4.18
CA ILE A 4 -1.98 4.42 -3.27
C ILE A 4 -2.13 5.54 -2.23
N GLY A 5 -3.26 6.25 -2.25
CA GLY A 5 -3.47 7.42 -1.39
C GLY A 5 -3.82 7.04 0.05
N GLU A 6 -3.00 7.45 1.03
CA GLU A 6 -3.08 7.01 2.44
C GLU A 6 -4.01 7.83 3.35
N ARG A 7 -4.74 8.82 2.82
CA ARG A 7 -5.40 9.84 3.67
C ARG A 7 -6.72 9.40 4.28
N ILE A 8 -7.26 8.24 3.93
CA ILE A 8 -8.53 7.72 4.46
C ILE A 8 -8.24 6.59 5.46
N SER A 9 -7.66 6.97 6.60
CA SER A 9 -7.34 6.07 7.70
C SER A 9 -7.98 6.48 9.01
N ILE A 10 -8.53 5.51 9.76
CA ILE A 10 -9.17 5.69 11.07
C ILE A 10 -8.24 6.31 12.14
N ILE A 11 -6.92 6.30 11.90
CA ILE A 11 -5.96 6.98 12.78
C ILE A 11 -6.19 8.50 12.74
N ALA A 12 -6.55 9.05 11.57
CA ALA A 12 -6.85 10.46 11.41
C ALA A 12 -8.20 10.81 12.06
N LYS A 13 -8.19 11.77 12.98
CA LYS A 13 -9.40 12.19 13.72
C LYS A 13 -10.59 12.50 12.80
N LYS A 14 -10.39 13.28 11.72
CA LYS A 14 -11.46 13.63 10.77
C LYS A 14 -12.12 12.38 10.15
N VAL A 15 -11.31 11.38 9.80
CA VAL A 15 -11.79 10.12 9.17
C VAL A 15 -12.51 9.27 10.21
N ARG A 16 -11.93 9.12 11.41
CA ARG A 16 -12.55 8.37 12.50
C ARG A 16 -13.92 8.93 12.89
N ASP A 17 -14.01 10.24 13.09
CA ASP A 17 -15.26 10.90 13.48
C ASP A 17 -16.33 10.70 12.40
N ALA A 18 -15.94 10.79 11.12
CA ALA A 18 -16.81 10.54 9.97
C ALA A 18 -17.27 9.06 9.87
N MET A 19 -16.35 8.12 10.08
CA MET A 19 -16.64 6.69 10.11
C MET A 19 -17.61 6.31 11.23
N LEU A 20 -17.39 6.81 12.45
CA LEU A 20 -18.24 6.53 13.60
C LEU A 20 -19.64 7.14 13.47
N SER A 21 -19.73 8.33 12.85
CA SER A 21 -21.01 9.01 12.61
C SER A 21 -21.70 8.60 11.31
N ARG A 22 -21.10 7.70 10.51
CA ARG A 22 -21.57 7.32 9.17
C ARG A 22 -21.75 8.54 8.24
N ASP A 23 -20.95 9.59 8.43
CA ASP A 23 -20.89 10.73 7.52
C ASP A 23 -19.93 10.43 6.36
N LYS A 24 -20.50 10.25 5.17
CA LYS A 24 -19.72 9.96 3.95
C LYS A 24 -18.94 11.16 3.42
N LYS A 25 -19.37 12.40 3.70
CA LYS A 25 -18.82 13.60 3.04
C LYS A 25 -17.32 13.77 3.29
N PRO A 26 -16.80 13.66 4.53
CA PRO A 26 -15.36 13.77 4.78
C PRO A 26 -14.52 12.76 3.99
N LEU A 27 -15.00 11.51 3.87
CA LEU A 27 -14.32 10.45 3.14
C LEU A 27 -14.30 10.75 1.64
N GLN A 28 -15.45 11.16 1.09
CA GLN A 28 -15.61 11.51 -0.32
C GLN A 28 -14.76 12.72 -0.72
N GLU A 29 -14.70 13.75 0.12
CA GLU A 29 -13.82 14.92 -0.09
C GLU A 29 -12.34 14.52 -0.15
N LEU A 30 -11.90 13.69 0.79
CA LEU A 30 -10.51 13.20 0.82
C LEU A 30 -10.21 12.31 -0.39
N ALA A 31 -11.15 11.46 -0.80
CA ALA A 31 -11.02 10.63 -1.98
C ALA A 31 -10.82 11.47 -3.25
N LEU A 32 -11.71 12.43 -3.50
CA LEU A 32 -11.63 13.32 -4.65
C LEU A 32 -10.35 14.16 -4.65
N ALA A 33 -9.92 14.64 -3.48
CA ALA A 33 -8.67 15.39 -3.35
C ALA A 33 -7.47 14.54 -3.76
N GLN A 34 -7.39 13.28 -3.29
CA GLN A 34 -6.31 12.37 -3.61
C GLN A 34 -6.29 11.96 -5.10
N LEU A 35 -7.46 11.70 -5.69
CA LEU A 35 -7.57 11.41 -7.13
C LEU A 35 -7.12 12.59 -7.99
N LYS A 36 -7.54 13.81 -7.62
CA LYS A 36 -7.12 15.04 -8.32
C LYS A 36 -5.62 15.26 -8.28
N THR A 37 -4.94 14.73 -7.27
CA THR A 37 -3.48 14.83 -7.12
C THR A 37 -2.72 13.60 -7.61
N GLY A 38 -3.39 12.69 -8.34
CA GLY A 38 -2.74 11.60 -9.06
C GLY A 38 -2.71 10.24 -8.34
N ALA A 39 -3.55 10.01 -7.32
CA ALA A 39 -3.71 8.68 -6.76
C ALA A 39 -4.34 7.71 -7.77
N ASN A 40 -3.78 6.51 -7.91
CA ASN A 40 -4.33 5.42 -8.73
C ASN A 40 -5.28 4.53 -7.92
N TYR A 41 -4.98 4.33 -6.63
CA TYR A 41 -5.80 3.61 -5.66
C TYR A 41 -6.05 4.51 -4.45
N LEU A 42 -7.13 4.24 -3.72
CA LEU A 42 -7.42 4.86 -2.43
C LEU A 42 -7.32 3.82 -1.33
N ASP A 43 -6.43 4.04 -0.36
CA ASP A 43 -6.35 3.21 0.84
C ASP A 43 -7.53 3.54 1.77
N LEU A 44 -8.26 2.52 2.21
CA LEU A 44 -9.35 2.60 3.17
C LEU A 44 -8.99 1.78 4.40
N SER A 45 -8.46 2.46 5.42
CA SER A 45 -8.01 1.84 6.66
C SER A 45 -9.00 2.03 7.79
N ILE A 46 -9.57 0.92 8.27
CA ILE A 46 -10.49 0.90 9.43
C ILE A 46 -9.81 0.40 10.72
N GLY A 47 -8.51 0.10 10.65
CA GLY A 47 -7.79 -0.56 11.74
C GLY A 47 -8.23 -2.01 11.95
N PRO A 48 -7.97 -2.60 13.13
CA PRO A 48 -8.38 -3.97 13.44
C PRO A 48 -9.91 -4.14 13.48
N ALA A 49 -10.62 -3.16 14.04
CA ALA A 49 -12.09 -3.12 14.12
C ALA A 49 -12.71 -4.48 14.52
N ASP A 50 -12.36 -4.98 15.71
CA ASP A 50 -12.78 -6.31 16.19
C ASP A 50 -14.31 -6.45 16.30
N GLU A 51 -14.99 -5.37 16.66
CA GLU A 51 -16.46 -5.28 16.69
C GLU A 51 -16.98 -4.34 15.61
N GLY A 52 -17.98 -4.79 14.84
CA GLY A 52 -18.62 -3.98 13.79
C GLY A 52 -17.76 -3.70 12.56
N GLY A 53 -16.56 -4.30 12.45
CA GLY A 53 -15.63 -4.09 11.33
C GLY A 53 -16.20 -4.45 9.96
N GLU A 54 -17.05 -5.48 9.88
CA GLU A 54 -17.73 -5.89 8.64
C GLU A 54 -18.63 -4.79 8.08
N GLU A 55 -19.52 -4.25 8.93
CA GLU A 55 -20.40 -3.14 8.56
C GLU A 55 -19.62 -1.85 8.31
N LEU A 56 -18.53 -1.63 9.06
CA LEU A 56 -17.68 -0.47 8.89
C LEU A 56 -16.96 -0.47 7.54
N MET A 57 -16.33 -1.59 7.18
CA MET A 57 -15.64 -1.74 5.90
C MET A 57 -16.63 -1.63 4.74
N ALA A 58 -17.73 -2.38 4.77
CA ALA A 58 -18.72 -2.37 3.68
C ALA A 58 -19.31 -0.98 3.46
N TRP A 59 -19.62 -0.26 4.55
CA TRP A 59 -20.09 1.13 4.44
C TRP A 59 -19.02 2.05 3.85
N GLY A 60 -17.76 1.95 4.30
CA GLY A 60 -16.66 2.77 3.80
C GLY A 60 -16.42 2.56 2.30
N VAL A 61 -16.44 1.31 1.85
CA VAL A 61 -16.31 0.94 0.43
C VAL A 61 -17.42 1.59 -0.40
N ASN A 62 -18.69 1.43 0.00
CA ASN A 62 -19.83 2.02 -0.69
C ASN A 62 -19.74 3.56 -0.70
N ALA A 63 -19.44 4.17 0.45
CA ALA A 63 -19.32 5.62 0.57
C ALA A 63 -18.26 6.20 -0.36
N LEU A 64 -17.12 5.52 -0.53
CA LEU A 64 -16.06 5.94 -1.45
C LEU A 64 -16.47 5.74 -2.91
N GLN A 65 -16.98 4.56 -3.28
CA GLN A 65 -17.32 4.25 -4.67
C GLN A 65 -18.54 5.03 -5.21
N GLU A 66 -19.35 5.62 -4.34
CA GLU A 66 -20.39 6.59 -4.72
C GLU A 66 -19.82 7.87 -5.35
N ALA A 67 -18.60 8.28 -4.98
CA ALA A 67 -18.03 9.57 -5.40
C ALA A 67 -16.70 9.45 -6.14
N ALA A 68 -15.92 8.41 -5.87
CA ALA A 68 -14.55 8.25 -6.37
C ALA A 68 -14.48 7.16 -7.44
N GLN A 69 -14.03 7.54 -8.64
CA GLN A 69 -13.86 6.64 -9.78
C GLN A 69 -12.49 5.95 -9.75
N ALA A 70 -12.21 5.21 -8.68
CA ALA A 70 -10.95 4.52 -8.50
C ALA A 70 -11.15 3.21 -7.71
N PRO A 71 -10.28 2.21 -7.93
CA PRO A 71 -10.27 0.99 -7.14
C PRO A 71 -9.72 1.26 -5.73
N LEU A 72 -10.11 0.42 -4.77
CA LEU A 72 -9.74 0.59 -3.37
C LEU A 72 -8.62 -0.37 -2.94
N CYS A 73 -7.74 0.11 -2.08
CA CYS A 73 -6.83 -0.69 -1.27
C CYS A 73 -7.47 -0.83 0.12
N LEU A 74 -7.96 -2.03 0.44
CA LEU A 74 -8.71 -2.29 1.67
C LEU A 74 -7.71 -2.63 2.78
N ASP A 75 -7.61 -1.78 3.81
CA ASP A 75 -6.64 -1.91 4.88
C ASP A 75 -7.29 -2.32 6.20
N THR A 76 -7.09 -3.59 6.56
CA THR A 76 -7.46 -4.15 7.86
C THR A 76 -6.76 -5.49 8.12
N THR A 77 -6.50 -5.77 9.40
CA THR A 77 -6.03 -7.08 9.84
C THR A 77 -7.16 -8.08 10.08
N ASN A 78 -8.42 -7.65 10.08
CA ASN A 78 -9.59 -8.49 10.36
C ASN A 78 -10.09 -9.18 9.08
N PRO A 79 -10.01 -10.52 8.97
CA PRO A 79 -10.41 -11.24 7.76
C PRO A 79 -11.90 -11.11 7.43
N LYS A 80 -12.76 -11.00 8.44
CA LYS A 80 -14.21 -10.84 8.23
C LYS A 80 -14.51 -9.47 7.64
N ALA A 81 -13.89 -8.42 8.19
CA ALA A 81 -14.03 -7.07 7.66
C ALA A 81 -13.46 -6.95 6.24
N MET A 82 -12.32 -7.59 5.97
CA MET A 82 -11.75 -7.70 4.63
C MET A 82 -12.74 -8.34 3.65
N GLU A 83 -13.31 -9.50 4.00
CA GLU A 83 -14.28 -10.18 3.15
C GLU A 83 -15.54 -9.34 2.92
N ALA A 84 -16.04 -8.63 3.94
CA ALA A 84 -17.17 -7.72 3.79
C ALA A 84 -16.87 -6.57 2.83
N GLY A 85 -15.66 -5.99 2.90
CA GLY A 85 -15.19 -4.98 1.96
C GLY A 85 -15.09 -5.50 0.53
N LEU A 86 -14.53 -6.70 0.34
CA LEU A 86 -14.43 -7.34 -0.98
C LEU A 86 -15.80 -7.64 -1.60
N LYS A 87 -16.78 -8.06 -0.79
CA LYS A 87 -18.17 -8.26 -1.25
C LYS A 87 -18.84 -6.95 -1.66
N ALA A 88 -18.56 -5.87 -0.94
CA ALA A 88 -19.14 -4.55 -1.22
C ALA A 88 -18.48 -3.86 -2.43
N HIS A 89 -17.22 -4.18 -2.72
CA HIS A 89 -16.45 -3.55 -3.79
C HIS A 89 -17.01 -3.91 -5.17
N ASN A 90 -17.38 -2.90 -5.95
CA ASN A 90 -18.12 -3.09 -7.21
C ASN A 90 -17.24 -3.41 -8.44
N ASN A 91 -15.91 -3.43 -8.30
CA ASN A 91 -14.90 -3.69 -9.34
C ASN A 91 -14.97 -2.80 -10.61
N GLN A 92 -15.83 -1.78 -10.65
CA GLN A 92 -16.08 -0.97 -11.84
C GLN A 92 -14.83 -0.21 -12.32
N TRP A 93 -13.99 0.22 -11.38
CA TRP A 93 -12.81 1.04 -11.63
C TRP A 93 -11.49 0.26 -11.53
N GLY A 94 -11.57 -1.08 -11.47
CA GLY A 94 -10.42 -1.97 -11.27
C GLY A 94 -10.64 -2.93 -10.11
N ARG A 95 -9.75 -3.92 -9.99
CA ARG A 95 -9.79 -4.90 -8.89
C ARG A 95 -9.26 -4.29 -7.58
N PRO A 96 -9.83 -4.63 -6.41
CA PRO A 96 -9.34 -4.14 -5.13
C PRO A 96 -7.97 -4.74 -4.80
N ILE A 97 -7.24 -4.07 -3.91
CA ILE A 97 -6.03 -4.59 -3.27
C ILE A 97 -6.36 -4.94 -1.81
N ILE A 98 -6.00 -6.15 -1.39
CA ILE A 98 -6.03 -6.58 0.02
C ILE A 98 -4.75 -6.08 0.69
N ASN A 99 -4.89 -5.19 1.68
CA ASN A 99 -3.82 -4.71 2.55
C ASN A 99 -4.09 -5.23 3.98
N SER A 100 -3.51 -6.36 4.39
CA SER A 100 -2.52 -7.19 3.70
C SER A 100 -2.51 -8.63 4.26
N ALA A 101 -1.87 -9.55 3.54
CA ALA A 101 -1.31 -10.77 4.11
C ALA A 101 0.11 -10.52 4.67
N SER A 102 0.68 -11.50 5.36
CA SER A 102 2.06 -11.47 5.83
C SER A 102 2.68 -12.87 5.80
N GLY A 103 3.98 -12.98 6.07
CA GLY A 103 4.64 -14.27 6.36
C GLY A 103 4.16 -14.97 7.62
N GLU A 104 3.42 -14.29 8.51
CA GLU A 104 2.73 -14.94 9.62
C GLU A 104 1.68 -15.93 9.11
N GLU A 105 1.89 -17.23 9.41
CA GLU A 105 1.07 -18.33 8.92
C GLU A 105 -0.44 -18.12 9.08
N GLU A 106 -0.89 -17.64 10.24
CA GLU A 106 -2.31 -17.40 10.52
C GLU A 106 -2.89 -16.33 9.59
N ARG A 107 -2.20 -15.19 9.45
CA ARG A 107 -2.65 -14.09 8.60
C ARG A 107 -2.57 -14.46 7.13
N LEU A 108 -1.53 -15.19 6.72
CA LEU A 108 -1.39 -15.70 5.36
C LEU A 108 -2.55 -16.63 4.98
N ASN A 109 -2.86 -17.60 5.84
CA ASN A 109 -3.93 -18.57 5.63
C ASN A 109 -5.33 -17.97 5.71
N ASN A 110 -5.50 -16.82 6.35
CA ASN A 110 -6.78 -16.12 6.41
C ASN A 110 -6.99 -15.15 5.22
N MET A 111 -5.93 -14.47 4.76
CA MET A 111 -6.04 -13.40 3.76
C MET A 111 -5.81 -13.89 2.32
N MET A 112 -4.88 -14.80 2.07
CA MET A 112 -4.59 -15.29 0.71
C MET A 112 -5.78 -16.00 0.05
N PRO A 113 -6.58 -16.82 0.77
CA PRO A 113 -7.79 -17.40 0.17
C PRO A 113 -8.83 -16.37 -0.25
N LEU A 114 -8.88 -15.20 0.41
CA LEU A 114 -9.77 -14.11 0.01
C LEU A 114 -9.31 -13.50 -1.32
N ALA A 115 -8.00 -13.35 -1.55
CA ALA A 115 -7.48 -12.90 -2.84
C ALA A 115 -7.91 -13.84 -3.97
N ALA A 116 -7.75 -15.15 -3.78
CA ALA A 116 -8.18 -16.17 -4.74
C ALA A 116 -9.69 -16.14 -4.98
N LYS A 117 -10.49 -16.13 -3.90
CA LYS A 117 -11.95 -16.18 -3.95
C LYS A 117 -12.57 -14.97 -4.65
N TYR A 118 -12.05 -13.78 -4.39
CA TYR A 118 -12.61 -12.52 -4.90
C TYR A 118 -11.86 -11.98 -6.13
N ASN A 119 -10.87 -12.71 -6.65
CA ASN A 119 -9.98 -12.25 -7.71
C ASN A 119 -9.42 -10.84 -7.39
N ALA A 120 -8.88 -10.68 -6.17
CA ALA A 120 -8.31 -9.43 -5.69
C ALA A 120 -6.78 -9.48 -5.76
N GLN A 121 -6.18 -8.31 -5.96
CA GLN A 121 -4.74 -8.15 -5.77
C GLN A 121 -4.42 -8.19 -4.28
N ILE A 122 -3.18 -8.50 -3.90
CA ILE A 122 -2.81 -8.65 -2.49
C ILE A 122 -1.42 -8.10 -2.17
N ILE A 123 -1.30 -7.39 -1.07
CA ILE A 123 -0.03 -7.01 -0.46
C ILE A 123 0.43 -8.15 0.46
N GLY A 124 1.66 -8.62 0.25
CA GLY A 124 2.32 -9.61 1.09
C GLY A 124 3.46 -8.97 1.88
N LEU A 125 3.25 -8.78 3.19
CA LEU A 125 4.27 -8.21 4.08
C LEU A 125 5.32 -9.27 4.45
N THR A 126 6.60 -8.92 4.38
CA THR A 126 7.69 -9.77 4.92
C THR A 126 7.80 -9.62 6.44
N LEU A 127 6.72 -9.96 7.14
CA LEU A 127 6.58 -9.99 8.59
C LEU A 127 6.34 -11.43 9.04
N THR A 128 7.07 -11.88 10.05
CA THR A 128 6.84 -13.16 10.73
C THR A 128 6.41 -12.93 12.17
N LYS A 129 6.05 -14.00 12.89
CA LYS A 129 5.70 -13.94 14.31
C LYS A 129 6.86 -13.43 15.17
N GLN A 130 8.10 -13.57 14.69
CA GLN A 130 9.32 -13.10 15.34
C GLN A 130 9.64 -11.63 15.02
N GLY A 131 8.86 -11.00 14.13
CA GLY A 131 9.04 -9.61 13.70
C GLY A 131 9.53 -9.50 12.28
N ILE A 132 10.11 -8.34 11.96
CA ILE A 132 10.60 -8.01 10.62
C ILE A 132 12.03 -8.54 10.48
N PRO A 133 12.32 -9.39 9.48
CA PRO A 133 13.67 -9.89 9.27
C PRO A 133 14.66 -8.73 9.02
N PRO A 134 15.81 -8.70 9.71
CA PRO A 134 16.77 -7.61 9.59
C PRO A 134 17.44 -7.54 8.22
N GLN A 135 17.62 -8.66 7.51
CA GLN A 135 18.35 -8.73 6.24
C GLN A 135 17.42 -8.86 5.03
N ALA A 136 17.81 -8.29 3.89
CA ALA A 136 17.05 -8.36 2.65
C ALA A 136 16.86 -9.79 2.13
N GLU A 137 17.86 -10.65 2.28
CA GLU A 137 17.82 -12.06 1.89
C GLU A 137 16.79 -12.86 2.71
N GLU A 138 16.70 -12.59 4.01
CA GLU A 138 15.70 -13.21 4.88
C GLU A 138 14.29 -12.75 4.50
N ARG A 139 14.12 -11.47 4.14
CA ARG A 139 12.84 -10.97 3.60
C ARG A 139 12.47 -11.67 2.30
N CYS A 140 13.44 -12.01 1.44
CA CYS A 140 13.21 -12.78 0.21
C CYS A 140 12.73 -14.20 0.48
N ALA A 141 13.24 -14.85 1.53
CA ALA A 141 12.74 -16.16 1.94
C ALA A 141 11.24 -16.10 2.30
N ILE A 142 10.83 -15.08 3.06
CA ILE A 142 9.41 -14.87 3.40
C ILE A 142 8.57 -14.52 2.16
N ALA A 143 9.10 -13.71 1.25
CA ALA A 143 8.44 -13.43 -0.02
C ALA A 143 8.20 -14.70 -0.84
N ALA A 144 9.18 -15.62 -0.90
CA ALA A 144 9.04 -16.90 -1.57
C ALA A 144 7.97 -17.79 -0.93
N GLU A 145 7.83 -17.79 0.40
CA GLU A 145 6.75 -18.50 1.10
C GLU A 145 5.37 -17.94 0.74
N ILE A 146 5.23 -16.61 0.70
CA ILE A 146 3.98 -15.94 0.28
C ILE A 146 3.65 -16.30 -1.18
N MET A 147 4.64 -16.27 -2.07
CA MET A 147 4.49 -16.67 -3.47
C MET A 147 4.08 -18.13 -3.61
N ALA A 148 4.69 -19.04 -2.84
CA ALA A 148 4.32 -20.45 -2.84
C ALA A 148 2.87 -20.66 -2.42
N LYS A 149 2.41 -19.92 -1.38
CA LYS A 149 1.01 -20.00 -0.96
C LYS A 149 0.04 -19.44 -2.01
N ALA A 150 0.42 -18.34 -2.65
CA ALA A 150 -0.35 -17.78 -3.76
C ALA A 150 -0.48 -18.78 -4.91
N ALA A 151 0.61 -19.44 -5.30
CA ALA A 151 0.61 -20.47 -6.34
C ALA A 151 -0.29 -21.67 -5.97
N GLU A 152 -0.23 -22.15 -4.72
CA GLU A 152 -1.07 -23.24 -4.21
C GLU A 152 -2.57 -22.93 -4.37
N LEU A 153 -2.96 -21.66 -4.14
CA LEU A 153 -4.33 -21.19 -4.20
C LEU A 153 -4.73 -20.63 -5.57
N GLY A 154 -3.83 -20.65 -6.56
CA GLY A 154 -4.09 -20.16 -7.92
C GLY A 154 -4.13 -18.63 -8.05
N VAL A 155 -3.54 -17.88 -7.11
CA VAL A 155 -3.40 -16.41 -7.21
C VAL A 155 -2.23 -16.09 -8.16
N PRO A 156 -2.45 -15.30 -9.23
CA PRO A 156 -1.39 -14.93 -10.17
C PRO A 156 -0.25 -14.15 -9.50
N MET A 157 1.00 -14.44 -9.87
CA MET A 157 2.16 -13.71 -9.33
C MET A 157 2.12 -12.20 -9.61
N GLU A 158 1.54 -11.81 -10.75
CA GLU A 158 1.33 -10.41 -11.12
C GLU A 158 0.32 -9.69 -10.21
N ASP A 159 -0.46 -10.40 -9.41
CA ASP A 159 -1.43 -9.83 -8.46
C ASP A 159 -0.86 -9.61 -7.06
N ILE A 160 0.39 -10.04 -6.83
CA ILE A 160 1.07 -9.95 -5.54
C ILE A 160 1.98 -8.73 -5.54
N TYR A 161 1.81 -7.87 -4.54
CA TYR A 161 2.72 -6.79 -4.21
C TYR A 161 3.51 -7.18 -2.95
N LEU A 162 4.82 -7.38 -3.09
CA LEU A 162 5.70 -7.68 -1.96
C LEU A 162 6.08 -6.38 -1.24
N ASP A 163 5.88 -6.34 0.08
CA ASP A 163 6.27 -5.22 0.93
C ASP A 163 7.39 -5.65 1.89
N PRO A 164 8.60 -5.07 1.76
CA PRO A 164 9.73 -5.42 2.61
C PRO A 164 9.58 -4.90 4.05
N LEU A 165 8.59 -4.07 4.35
CA LEU A 165 8.39 -3.30 5.57
C LEU A 165 9.56 -2.34 5.87
N ILE A 166 9.26 -1.06 5.67
CA ILE A 166 10.17 0.03 6.02
C ILE A 166 10.14 0.25 7.54
N LEU A 167 11.34 0.27 8.13
CA LEU A 167 11.54 0.66 9.52
C LEU A 167 11.90 2.14 9.66
N PRO A 168 11.53 2.81 10.76
CA PRO A 168 11.82 4.24 10.93
C PRO A 168 13.30 4.52 11.09
N VAL A 169 13.82 5.50 10.33
CA VAL A 169 15.23 5.89 10.35
C VAL A 169 15.69 6.39 11.71
N ALA A 170 14.77 6.97 12.50
CA ALA A 170 15.07 7.49 13.83
C ALA A 170 15.55 6.41 14.83
N PHE A 171 15.16 5.15 14.62
CA PHE A 171 15.45 4.05 15.55
C PHE A 171 16.11 2.83 14.90
N SER A 172 16.14 2.77 13.56
CA SER A 172 16.59 1.59 12.81
C SER A 172 17.33 1.99 11.53
N GLN A 173 18.15 3.04 11.60
CA GLN A 173 18.87 3.60 10.45
C GLN A 173 19.67 2.54 9.66
N ASP A 174 20.32 1.62 10.36
CA ASP A 174 21.10 0.51 9.77
C ASP A 174 20.22 -0.47 8.98
N LYS A 175 18.91 -0.52 9.25
CA LYS A 175 17.94 -1.38 8.56
C LYS A 175 17.26 -0.71 7.37
N CYS A 176 17.32 0.61 7.24
CA CYS A 176 16.68 1.32 6.12
C CYS A 176 17.27 0.89 4.76
N PHE A 177 18.57 0.64 4.71
CA PHE A 177 19.24 0.17 3.49
C PHE A 177 18.80 -1.25 3.09
N GLU A 178 18.47 -2.10 4.06
CA GLU A 178 17.99 -3.46 3.79
C GLU A 178 16.62 -3.46 3.12
N SER A 179 15.77 -2.46 3.37
CA SER A 179 14.52 -2.29 2.62
C SER A 179 14.77 -1.92 1.15
N ILE A 180 15.77 -1.08 0.86
CA ILE A 180 16.17 -0.72 -0.51
C ILE A 180 16.69 -1.98 -1.24
N ARG A 181 17.59 -2.74 -0.60
CA ARG A 181 18.12 -4.00 -1.15
C ARG A 181 17.01 -5.03 -1.39
N ALA A 182 16.05 -5.15 -0.47
CA ALA A 182 14.94 -6.08 -0.61
C ALA A 182 14.06 -5.77 -1.83
N ILE A 183 13.79 -4.49 -2.14
CA ILE A 183 13.06 -4.12 -3.36
C ILE A 183 13.74 -4.67 -4.61
N ARG A 184 15.06 -4.48 -4.72
CA ARG A 184 15.84 -5.03 -5.83
C ARG A 184 15.76 -6.55 -5.88
N LEU A 185 16.01 -7.22 -4.76
CA LEU A 185 15.99 -8.68 -4.72
C LEU A 185 14.61 -9.24 -5.07
N PHE A 186 13.52 -8.60 -4.64
CA PHE A 186 12.15 -9.00 -5.02
C PHE A 186 11.93 -8.93 -6.53
N LYS A 187 12.55 -7.97 -7.23
CA LYS A 187 12.50 -7.91 -8.70
C LYS A 187 13.22 -9.08 -9.37
N GLU A 188 14.25 -9.62 -8.72
CA GLU A 188 15.04 -10.75 -9.20
C GLU A 188 14.40 -12.12 -8.86
N LEU A 189 13.35 -12.16 -8.02
CA LEU A 189 12.70 -13.43 -7.60
C LEU A 189 11.87 -14.12 -8.68
N ASN A 190 11.40 -13.40 -9.69
CA ASN A 190 10.49 -13.93 -10.71
C ASN A 190 10.71 -13.23 -12.06
N ASP A 191 10.40 -13.93 -13.15
CA ASP A 191 10.29 -13.34 -14.48
C ASP A 191 8.87 -13.60 -15.03
N PRO A 192 8.02 -12.58 -15.20
CA PRO A 192 8.29 -11.15 -15.03
C PRO A 192 8.56 -10.72 -13.58
N PRO A 193 9.29 -9.60 -13.35
CA PRO A 193 9.63 -9.12 -12.01
C PRO A 193 8.43 -8.91 -11.10
N MET A 194 8.54 -9.34 -9.83
CA MET A 194 7.45 -9.17 -8.86
C MET A 194 7.08 -7.69 -8.66
N LYS A 195 5.80 -7.41 -8.42
CA LYS A 195 5.38 -6.07 -8.00
C LYS A 195 5.81 -5.85 -6.55
N THR A 196 6.17 -4.61 -6.24
CA THR A 196 6.64 -4.22 -4.91
C THR A 196 5.88 -2.99 -4.42
N VAL A 197 5.61 -2.92 -3.13
CA VAL A 197 4.90 -1.81 -2.50
C VAL A 197 5.54 -1.44 -1.17
N VAL A 198 5.41 -0.18 -0.75
CA VAL A 198 5.81 0.24 0.59
C VAL A 198 4.82 1.23 1.20
N GLY A 199 4.61 1.15 2.50
CA GLY A 199 4.13 2.27 3.32
C GLY A 199 5.23 3.29 3.57
N LEU A 200 5.36 4.31 2.72
CA LEU A 200 6.52 5.22 2.74
C LEU A 200 6.60 6.01 4.04
N SER A 201 5.46 6.48 4.56
CA SER A 201 5.39 7.33 5.76
C SER A 201 6.00 6.72 7.02
N ASN A 202 6.27 5.40 7.02
CA ASN A 202 6.96 4.70 8.11
C ASN A 202 8.42 5.12 8.27
N ILE A 203 9.14 5.47 7.19
CA ILE A 203 10.58 5.80 7.25
C ILE A 203 10.86 6.96 8.21
N SER A 204 9.95 7.93 8.30
CA SER A 204 10.14 9.16 9.08
C SER A 204 9.42 9.16 10.43
N ASN A 205 8.87 8.01 10.88
CA ASN A 205 8.30 7.90 12.21
C ASN A 205 9.35 8.17 13.30
N GLY A 206 8.97 8.97 14.29
CA GLY A 206 9.88 9.47 15.33
C GLY A 206 10.78 10.65 14.93
N ALA A 207 10.88 11.00 13.64
CA ALA A 207 11.64 12.18 13.21
C ALA A 207 10.87 13.49 13.46
N PRO A 208 11.58 14.64 13.61
CA PRO A 208 10.96 15.96 13.66
C PRO A 208 10.03 16.22 12.47
N LYS A 209 8.87 16.84 12.71
CA LYS A 209 7.79 16.98 11.73
C LYS A 209 8.25 17.66 10.43
N GLU A 210 9.09 18.67 10.57
CA GLU A 210 9.69 19.46 9.50
C GLU A 210 10.69 18.67 8.64
N LEU A 211 11.27 17.59 9.16
CA LEU A 211 12.21 16.74 8.43
C LEU A 211 11.52 15.57 7.72
N ARG A 212 10.30 15.20 8.14
CA ARG A 212 9.59 14.02 7.62
C ARG A 212 9.41 14.05 6.10
N GLY A 213 8.99 15.20 5.56
CA GLY A 213 8.80 15.37 4.12
C GLY A 213 10.09 15.13 3.32
N LEU A 214 11.23 15.62 3.81
CA LEU A 214 12.54 15.43 3.18
C LEU A 214 13.00 13.98 3.25
N ILE A 215 12.86 13.34 4.41
CA ILE A 215 13.24 11.94 4.60
C ILE A 215 12.40 11.06 3.67
N ASN A 216 11.07 11.24 3.67
CA ASN A 216 10.16 10.43 2.86
C ASN A 216 10.50 10.52 1.37
N ARG A 217 10.61 11.73 0.81
CA ARG A 217 10.82 11.91 -0.64
C ARG A 217 12.21 11.44 -1.09
N THR A 218 13.24 11.68 -0.27
CA THR A 218 14.61 11.23 -0.58
C THR A 218 14.71 9.70 -0.54
N PHE A 219 14.05 9.07 0.43
CA PHE A 219 14.01 7.62 0.49
C PHE A 219 13.23 7.03 -0.69
N LEU A 220 12.11 7.66 -1.07
CA LEU A 220 11.31 7.24 -2.22
C LEU A 220 12.12 7.18 -3.52
N THR A 221 12.99 8.17 -3.80
CA THR A 221 13.81 8.13 -5.02
C THR A 221 14.73 6.92 -5.08
N LEU A 222 15.29 6.51 -3.92
CA LEU A 222 16.14 5.32 -3.85
C LEU A 222 15.34 4.05 -4.11
N LEU A 223 14.12 3.95 -3.57
CA LEU A 223 13.25 2.82 -3.80
C LEU A 223 12.78 2.73 -5.25
N ILE A 224 12.40 3.85 -5.87
CA ILE A 224 12.01 3.90 -7.28
C ILE A 224 13.18 3.45 -8.16
N TYR A 225 14.41 3.90 -7.86
CA TYR A 225 15.61 3.48 -8.59
C TYR A 225 15.83 1.97 -8.56
N GLU A 226 15.60 1.31 -7.42
CA GLU A 226 15.67 -0.16 -7.29
C GLU A 226 14.45 -0.90 -7.87
N GLY A 227 13.48 -0.17 -8.43
CA GLY A 227 12.32 -0.74 -9.13
C GLY A 227 11.01 -0.77 -8.32
N LEU A 228 10.83 0.08 -7.31
CA LEU A 228 9.55 0.17 -6.58
C LEU A 228 8.35 0.32 -7.55
N THR A 229 7.32 -0.53 -7.38
CA THR A 229 6.17 -0.55 -8.30
C THR A 229 5.03 0.35 -7.83
N ALA A 230 4.73 0.30 -6.53
CA ALA A 230 3.67 1.06 -5.89
C ALA A 230 4.17 1.70 -4.59
N ALA A 231 3.56 2.81 -4.18
CA ALA A 231 3.81 3.41 -2.87
C ALA A 231 2.50 3.87 -2.23
N ILE A 232 2.32 3.54 -0.95
CA ILE A 232 1.28 4.11 -0.09
C ILE A 232 1.85 5.41 0.48
N ILE A 233 1.31 6.54 0.01
CA ILE A 233 1.81 7.89 0.29
C ILE A 233 0.66 8.90 0.41
N ASP A 234 0.94 10.11 0.91
CA ASP A 234 0.05 11.26 0.76
C ASP A 234 0.25 11.91 -0.62
N PRO A 235 -0.67 11.71 -1.59
CA PRO A 235 -0.55 12.33 -2.91
C PRO A 235 -0.84 13.84 -2.86
N THR A 236 -1.39 14.37 -1.77
CA THR A 236 -1.66 15.80 -1.62
C THR A 236 -0.40 16.60 -1.25
N ASP A 237 0.69 15.91 -0.89
CA ASP A 237 2.03 16.49 -0.80
C ASP A 237 2.59 16.74 -2.21
N LYS A 238 2.62 18.02 -2.60
CA LYS A 238 3.10 18.43 -3.93
C LYS A 238 4.59 18.14 -4.13
N GLU A 239 5.41 18.24 -3.09
CA GLU A 239 6.84 17.94 -3.21
C GLU A 239 7.06 16.44 -3.39
N MET A 240 6.24 15.61 -2.73
CA MET A 240 6.24 14.17 -2.92
C MET A 240 5.89 13.80 -4.36
N MET A 241 4.77 14.31 -4.89
CA MET A 241 4.35 14.02 -6.26
C MET A 241 5.32 14.57 -7.30
N ALA A 242 5.91 15.75 -7.06
CA ALA A 242 6.97 16.29 -7.91
C ALA A 242 8.21 15.39 -7.90
N THR A 243 8.57 14.80 -6.77
CA THR A 243 9.68 13.85 -6.64
C THR A 243 9.41 12.59 -7.45
N VAL A 244 8.19 12.04 -7.40
CA VAL A 244 7.79 10.88 -8.23
C VAL A 244 7.96 11.18 -9.71
N LYS A 245 7.34 12.26 -10.20
CA LYS A 245 7.40 12.64 -11.62
C LYS A 245 8.82 12.94 -12.07
N THR A 246 9.60 13.62 -11.23
CA THR A 246 11.01 13.92 -11.52
C THR A 246 11.85 12.65 -11.58
N THR A 247 11.58 11.66 -10.73
CA THR A 247 12.29 10.37 -10.79
C THR A 247 11.91 9.59 -12.03
N ASP A 248 10.63 9.57 -12.42
CA ASP A 248 10.16 8.88 -13.62
C ASP A 248 10.80 9.45 -14.91
N ILE A 249 11.03 10.77 -15.01
CA ILE A 249 11.77 11.32 -16.17
C ILE A 249 13.26 10.94 -16.15
N LEU A 250 13.89 10.90 -14.98
CA LEU A 250 15.32 10.57 -14.85
C LEU A 250 15.59 9.12 -15.18
N LEU A 251 14.64 8.23 -14.86
CA LEU A 251 14.67 6.81 -15.21
C LEU A 251 14.17 6.50 -16.62
N GLN A 252 13.82 7.53 -17.41
CA GLN A 252 13.29 7.38 -18.77
C GLN A 252 11.94 6.63 -18.85
N ASN A 253 11.22 6.50 -17.74
CA ASN A 253 9.86 5.97 -17.71
C ASN A 253 8.86 6.94 -18.37
N THR A 254 9.21 8.23 -18.43
CA THR A 254 8.44 9.28 -19.10
C THR A 254 9.39 10.18 -19.88
N MET A 255 9.02 10.53 -21.11
CA MET A 255 9.80 11.47 -21.91
C MET A 255 9.83 12.84 -21.26
N TYR A 256 10.99 13.50 -21.32
CA TYR A 256 11.14 14.86 -20.83
C TYR A 256 10.28 15.86 -21.61
N ALA A 257 9.59 16.72 -20.88
CA ALA A 257 8.96 17.94 -21.35
C ALA A 257 9.14 19.04 -20.29
N HIS A 258 9.19 20.31 -20.68
CA HIS A 258 9.28 21.41 -19.70
C HIS A 258 8.10 21.42 -18.71
N SER A 259 6.95 20.85 -19.10
CA SER A 259 5.74 20.68 -18.30
C SER A 259 5.59 19.29 -17.68
N TYR A 260 6.67 18.52 -17.51
CA TYR A 260 6.59 17.12 -17.02
C TYR A 260 5.91 16.97 -15.64
N LEU A 261 5.86 18.03 -14.84
CA LEU A 261 5.15 18.04 -13.56
C LEU A 261 3.62 18.10 -13.71
N GLU A 262 3.12 18.52 -14.87
CA GLU A 262 1.69 18.65 -15.18
C GLU A 262 1.12 17.40 -15.86
N MET A 263 1.99 16.56 -16.42
CA MET A 263 1.66 15.25 -17.00
C MET A 263 1.27 14.24 -15.92
#